data_AF-A0A5E4M5R4-F1
#
_entry.id   AF-A0A5E4M5R4-F1
#
_cell.length_a   1.000
_cell.length_b   1.000
_cell.length_c   1.000
_cell.angle_alpha   90.00
_cell.angle_beta   90.00
_cell.angle_gamma   90.00
#
_symmetry.space_group_name_H-M   'P 1'
#
loop_
_entity.id
_entity.type
_entity.pdbx_description
1 polymer ?
#
loop_
_entity_poly.entity_id
_entity_poly.type
_entity_poly.pdbx_seq_one_letter_code
_entity_poly.pdbx_strand_id
1 'polypeptide(L)'
;MIGEQLGLTHTTVHHILTNDLEMRKICAKMVPKILSQDQKDNRRDRCLDFLEQIENDPSFLERVITGDEPWIFEYDPETKRQSQEWHTSTSPRQKKGRMSKSKIKKSSQKIDILELVELFRFVLIK
;
A
#
# COMPACT_ATOMS: atom_id res chain seq x y z
N MET A 1 -9.37 16.28 22.06
CA MET A 1 -9.52 16.51 20.61
C MET A 1 -9.41 18.01 20.29
N ILE A 2 -9.10 18.42 19.05
CA ILE A 2 -8.87 19.84 18.71
C ILE A 2 -10.07 20.75 19.06
N GLY A 3 -11.30 20.23 18.95
CA GLY A 3 -12.51 20.93 19.35
C GLY A 3 -12.57 21.22 20.85
N GLU A 4 -12.18 20.27 21.71
CA GLU A 4 -12.16 20.48 23.17
C GLU A 4 -11.07 21.48 23.59
N GLN A 5 -9.92 21.47 22.90
CA GLN A 5 -8.83 22.40 23.20
C GLN A 5 -9.16 23.85 22.80
N LEU A 6 -9.99 24.02 21.76
CA LEU A 6 -10.37 25.34 21.22
C LEU A 6 -11.78 25.77 21.64
N GLY A 7 -12.49 24.97 22.44
CA GLY A 7 -13.89 25.22 22.80
C GLY A 7 -14.86 25.20 21.61
N LEU A 8 -14.48 24.55 20.50
CA LEU A 8 -15.25 24.48 19.26
C LEU A 8 -16.08 23.20 19.20
N THR A 9 -17.30 23.33 18.66
CA THR A 9 -18.14 22.17 18.38
C THR A 9 -17.55 21.31 17.27
N HIS A 10 -17.81 20.00 17.29
CA HIS A 10 -17.36 19.08 16.25
C HIS A 10 -17.81 19.51 14.84
N THR A 11 -19.02 20.05 14.71
CA THR A 11 -19.58 20.59 13.47
C THR A 11 -18.80 21.80 12.96
N THR A 12 -18.41 22.72 13.84
CA THR A 12 -17.60 23.89 13.48
C THR A 12 -16.20 23.47 13.00
N VAL A 13 -15.56 22.54 13.71
CA VAL A 13 -14.26 22.00 13.30
C VAL A 13 -14.36 21.30 11.94
N HIS A 14 -15.42 20.53 11.71
CA HIS A 14 -15.64 19.87 10.43
C HIS A 14 -15.81 20.88 9.29
N HIS A 15 -16.65 21.91 9.49
CA HIS A 15 -16.88 22.97 8.51
C HIS A 15 -15.58 23.67 8.11
N ILE A 16 -14.76 24.07 9.10
CA ILE A 16 -13.49 24.75 8.82
C ILE A 16 -12.56 23.85 8.02
N LEU A 17 -12.45 22.58 8.41
CA LEU A 17 -11.57 21.63 7.72
C LEU A 17 -12.03 21.37 6.29
N THR A 18 -13.33 21.19 6.02
CA THR A 18 -13.81 20.82 4.68
C THR A 18 -14.06 22.01 3.77
N ASN A 19 -14.60 23.12 4.29
CA ASN A 19 -15.10 24.23 3.48
C ASN A 19 -14.08 25.37 3.40
N ASP A 20 -13.46 25.71 4.53
CA ASP A 20 -12.54 26.85 4.59
C ASP A 20 -11.11 26.44 4.20
N LEU A 21 -10.70 25.22 4.57
CA LEU A 21 -9.37 24.67 4.31
C LEU A 21 -9.33 23.62 3.19
N GLU A 22 -10.50 23.28 2.62
CA GLU A 22 -10.65 22.31 1.53
C GLU A 22 -9.97 20.95 1.78
N MET A 23 -9.93 20.52 3.05
CA MET A 23 -9.33 19.28 3.46
C MET A 23 -10.32 18.12 3.40
N ARG A 24 -9.79 16.93 3.17
CA ARG A 24 -10.54 15.68 3.09
C ARG A 24 -9.89 14.62 3.95
N LYS A 25 -10.71 13.77 4.56
CA LYS A 25 -10.21 12.63 5.33
C LYS A 25 -9.77 11.52 4.38
N ILE A 26 -8.50 11.16 4.41
CA ILE A 26 -7.92 10.11 3.56
C ILE A 26 -7.26 9.08 4.48
N CYS A 27 -7.54 7.79 4.25
CA CYS A 27 -6.82 6.72 4.93
C CYS A 27 -5.39 6.62 4.39
N ALA A 28 -4.40 6.30 5.20
CA ALA A 28 -3.06 5.98 4.71
C ALA A 28 -3.09 4.85 3.64
N LYS A 29 -2.14 4.88 2.70
CA LYS A 29 -1.93 3.74 1.80
C LYS A 29 -1.15 2.69 2.57
N MET A 30 -1.79 1.56 2.86
CA MET A 30 -1.11 0.41 3.43
C MET A 30 -0.14 -0.15 2.39
N VAL A 31 1.12 -0.30 2.79
CA VAL A 31 2.17 -0.91 1.96
C VAL A 31 2.86 -2.01 2.76
N PRO A 32 3.33 -3.10 2.12
CA PRO A 32 4.03 -4.17 2.83
C PRO A 32 5.27 -3.68 3.59
N LYS A 33 6.05 -2.80 2.96
CA LYS A 33 7.26 -2.21 3.54
C LYS A 33 7.49 -0.81 2.96
N ILE A 34 8.03 0.09 3.77
CA ILE A 34 8.57 1.37 3.30
C ILE A 34 10.02 1.10 2.89
N LEU A 35 10.32 1.30 1.61
CA LEU A 35 11.64 1.01 1.03
C LEU A 35 12.57 2.22 1.17
N SER A 36 13.86 1.95 1.38
CA SER A 36 14.92 2.96 1.23
C SER A 36 15.06 3.40 -0.23
N GLN A 37 15.79 4.48 -0.48
CA GLN A 37 16.01 4.95 -1.85
C GLN A 37 16.77 3.91 -2.68
N ASP A 38 17.89 3.38 -2.16
CA ASP A 38 18.67 2.32 -2.81
C ASP A 38 17.84 1.07 -3.15
N GLN A 39 16.89 0.69 -2.28
CA GLN A 39 15.99 -0.43 -2.53
C GLN A 39 15.02 -0.16 -3.69
N LYS A 40 14.61 1.10 -3.88
CA LYS A 40 13.78 1.49 -5.03
C LYS A 40 14.61 1.50 -6.31
N ASP A 41 15.83 2.03 -6.24
CA ASP A 41 16.70 2.14 -7.40
C ASP A 41 17.08 0.74 -7.90
N ASN A 42 17.49 -0.16 -6.99
CA ASN A 42 17.74 -1.55 -7.34
C ASN A 42 16.50 -2.23 -7.96
N ARG A 43 15.31 -2.02 -7.39
CA ARG A 43 14.07 -2.55 -7.96
C ARG A 43 13.80 -2.02 -9.36
N ARG A 44 14.02 -0.72 -9.59
CA ARG A 44 13.85 -0.10 -10.90
C ARG A 44 14.79 -0.74 -11.92
N ASP A 45 16.06 -0.86 -11.57
CA ASP A 45 17.07 -1.41 -12.49
C ASP A 45 16.76 -2.86 -12.85
N ARG A 46 16.37 -3.69 -11.87
CA ARG A 46 15.90 -5.06 -12.15
C ARG A 46 14.67 -5.11 -13.05
N CYS A 47 13.74 -4.17 -12.88
CA CYS A 47 12.56 -4.11 -13.75
C CYS A 47 12.92 -3.73 -15.19
N LEU A 48 13.92 -2.88 -15.40
CA LEU A 48 14.41 -2.54 -16.73
C LEU A 48 15.10 -3.74 -17.39
N ASP A 49 15.93 -4.47 -16.63
CA ASP A 49 16.55 -5.71 -17.12
C ASP A 49 15.49 -6.73 -17.59
N PHE A 50 14.43 -6.91 -16.79
CA PHE A 50 13.33 -7.82 -17.15
C PHE A 50 12.52 -7.32 -18.33
N LEU A 51 12.29 -6.01 -18.45
CA LEU A 51 11.59 -5.42 -19.59
C LEU A 51 12.33 -5.73 -20.89
N GLU A 52 13.63 -5.49 -20.92
CA GLU A 52 14.49 -5.78 -22.07
C GLU A 52 14.46 -7.28 -22.43
N GLN A 53 14.47 -8.17 -21.44
CA GLN A 53 14.36 -9.61 -21.68
C GLN A 53 13.02 -10.00 -22.31
N ILE A 54 11.92 -9.39 -21.87
CA ILE A 54 10.58 -9.65 -22.43
C ILE A 54 10.46 -9.09 -23.85
N GLU A 55 11.04 -7.93 -24.12
CA GLU A 55 11.05 -7.32 -25.45
C GLU A 55 11.87 -8.15 -26.44
N ASN A 56 13.02 -8.69 -26.00
CA ASN A 56 13.88 -9.53 -26.83
C ASN A 56 13.33 -10.95 -27.02
N ASP A 57 12.62 -11.49 -26.04
CA ASP A 57 12.01 -12.81 -26.10
C ASP A 57 10.56 -12.78 -25.58
N PRO A 58 9.57 -12.63 -26.48
CA PRO A 58 8.15 -12.60 -26.13
C PRO A 58 7.66 -13.88 -25.42
N SER A 59 8.35 -15.02 -25.59
CA SER A 59 8.01 -16.30 -24.94
C SER A 59 8.60 -16.44 -23.54
N PHE A 60 9.40 -15.46 -23.08
CA PHE A 60 10.08 -15.50 -21.79
C PHE A 60 9.13 -15.80 -20.64
N LEU A 61 7.99 -15.11 -20.58
CA LEU A 61 7.01 -15.26 -19.50
C LEU A 61 6.36 -16.65 -19.45
N GLU A 62 6.26 -17.36 -20.57
CA GLU A 62 5.68 -18.72 -20.62
C GLU A 62 6.54 -19.75 -19.89
N ARG A 63 7.84 -19.45 -19.72
CA ARG A 63 8.81 -20.33 -19.04
C ARG A 63 9.02 -19.97 -17.58
N VAL A 64 8.45 -18.85 -17.11
CA VAL A 64 8.61 -18.40 -15.73
C VAL A 64 7.69 -19.20 -14.82
N ILE A 65 8.27 -19.96 -13.90
CA ILE A 65 7.55 -20.65 -12.83
C ILE A 65 7.78 -19.87 -11.53
N THR A 66 6.70 -19.44 -10.90
CA THR A 66 6.73 -18.69 -9.62
C THR A 66 6.03 -19.47 -8.52
N GLY A 67 6.45 -19.29 -7.27
CA GLY A 67 5.71 -19.77 -6.11
C GLY A 67 6.01 -18.89 -4.89
N ASP A 68 4.98 -18.61 -4.09
CA ASP A 68 5.10 -17.96 -2.78
C ASP A 68 4.07 -18.57 -1.80
N GLU A 69 4.31 -18.44 -0.50
CA GLU A 69 3.42 -18.94 0.55
C GLU A 69 2.48 -17.81 1.03
N PRO A 70 1.15 -17.94 0.85
CA PRO A 70 0.22 -16.91 1.34
C PRO A 70 0.09 -16.97 2.86
N TRP A 71 -0.06 -15.81 3.50
CA TRP A 71 -0.36 -15.71 4.93
C TRP A 71 -1.88 -15.67 5.15
N ILE A 72 -2.42 -16.65 5.87
CA ILE A 72 -3.82 -16.65 6.32
C ILE A 72 -3.86 -16.17 7.77
N PHE A 73 -4.56 -15.07 8.02
CA PHE A 73 -4.76 -14.54 9.37
C PHE A 73 -6.00 -15.18 9.99
N GLU A 74 -5.89 -15.60 11.25
CA GLU A 74 -7.03 -16.09 12.05
C GLU A 74 -7.93 -14.95 12.55
N TYR A 75 -7.45 -13.70 12.46
CA TYR A 75 -8.14 -12.49 12.90
C TYR A 75 -8.21 -11.44 11.79
N ASP A 76 -9.18 -10.52 11.87
CA ASP A 76 -9.29 -9.37 10.96
C ASP A 76 -8.21 -8.32 11.31
N PRO A 77 -7.20 -8.09 10.45
CA PRO A 77 -6.15 -7.14 10.74
C PRO A 77 -6.70 -5.70 10.90
N GLU A 78 -5.96 -4.87 11.64
CA GLU A 78 -6.26 -3.47 11.91
C GLU A 78 -6.85 -2.75 10.68
N THR A 79 -8.09 -2.28 10.78
CA THR A 79 -8.84 -1.80 9.61
C THR A 79 -8.23 -0.50 9.10
N LYS A 80 -8.08 -0.40 7.77
CA LYS A 80 -7.62 0.79 7.02
C LYS A 80 -8.26 2.11 7.53
N ARG A 81 -9.49 2.02 8.04
CA ARG A 81 -10.30 3.11 8.59
C ARG A 81 -9.68 3.79 9.82
N GLN A 82 -8.84 3.10 10.59
CA GLN A 82 -8.16 3.66 11.77
C GLN A 82 -6.98 4.58 11.38
N SER A 83 -6.52 4.54 10.13
CA SER A 83 -5.42 5.38 9.62
C SER A 83 -5.90 6.67 8.91
N GLN A 84 -7.10 7.13 9.25
CA GLN A 84 -7.72 8.29 8.60
C GLN A 84 -7.19 9.61 9.15
N GLU A 85 -6.51 10.37 8.29
CA GLU A 85 -5.98 11.69 8.60
C GLU A 85 -6.54 12.73 7.62
N TRP A 86 -6.52 14.00 8.03
CA TRP A 86 -6.95 15.12 7.20
C TRP A 86 -5.83 15.53 6.24
N HIS A 87 -6.17 15.64 4.96
CA HIS A 87 -5.24 15.95 3.88
C HIS A 87 -5.75 17.10 3.02
N THR A 88 -4.84 17.98 2.61
CA THR A 88 -5.09 18.95 1.52
C THR A 88 -4.90 18.27 0.16
N SER A 89 -5.45 18.87 -0.90
CA SER A 89 -5.36 18.37 -2.28
C SER A 89 -3.92 18.16 -2.77
N THR A 90 -2.99 18.99 -2.32
CA THR A 90 -1.57 18.97 -2.72
C THR A 90 -0.70 18.07 -1.84
N SER A 91 -1.19 17.64 -0.67
CA SER A 91 -0.41 16.84 0.27
C SER A 91 -0.23 15.40 -0.20
N PRO A 92 0.99 14.83 -0.13
CA PRO A 92 1.19 13.44 -0.50
C PRO A 92 0.49 12.52 0.51
N ARG A 93 -0.22 11.53 -0.02
CA ARG A 93 -0.85 10.49 0.81
C ARG A 93 0.22 9.71 1.57
N GLN A 94 0.10 9.68 2.89
CA GLN A 94 1.01 8.93 3.74
C GLN A 94 0.97 7.43 3.41
N LYS A 95 2.14 6.79 3.52
CA LYS A 95 2.30 5.34 3.40
C LYS A 95 2.54 4.79 4.79
N LYS A 96 1.73 3.82 5.22
CA LYS A 96 1.92 3.12 6.50
C LYS A 96 2.38 1.69 6.20
N GLY A 97 3.54 1.32 6.75
CA GLY A 97 4.03 -0.05 6.71
C GLY A 97 3.11 -0.96 7.54
N ARG A 98 2.85 -2.19 7.08
CA ARG A 98 2.10 -3.16 7.87
C ARG A 98 2.92 -3.53 9.11
N MET A 99 2.40 -3.30 10.31
CA MET A 99 3.05 -3.72 11.55
C MET A 99 2.96 -5.25 11.68
N SER A 100 4.07 -5.92 12.02
CA SER A 100 4.06 -7.35 12.31
C SER A 100 3.43 -7.59 13.68
N LYS A 101 2.29 -8.28 13.74
CA LYS A 101 1.79 -8.91 14.98
C LYS A 101 1.94 -10.43 14.86
N SER A 102 2.02 -11.08 16.02
CA SER A 102 2.48 -12.45 16.29
C SER A 102 1.92 -13.53 15.35
N LYS A 103 2.81 -14.42 14.90
CA LYS A 103 2.67 -15.38 13.81
C LYS A 103 2.06 -16.70 14.29
N ILE A 104 1.11 -17.26 13.53
CA ILE A 104 0.78 -18.69 13.57
C ILE A 104 0.95 -19.23 12.15
N LYS A 105 1.76 -20.27 11.98
CA LYS A 105 2.12 -20.87 10.68
C LYS A 105 1.26 -22.11 10.45
N LYS A 106 0.49 -22.15 9.36
CA LYS A 106 -0.11 -23.38 8.81
C LYS A 106 -0.02 -23.35 7.29
N SER A 107 0.15 -24.52 6.68
CA SER A 107 0.63 -24.72 5.31
C SER A 107 -0.46 -24.89 4.25
N SER A 108 -0.16 -24.33 3.06
CA SER A 108 -0.59 -24.70 1.69
C SER A 108 -1.97 -24.26 1.19
N GLN A 109 -1.98 -23.41 0.15
CA GLN A 109 -2.82 -23.50 -1.08
C GLN A 109 -2.15 -22.74 -2.25
N LYS A 110 -2.43 -23.14 -3.50
CA LYS A 110 -1.92 -22.52 -4.74
C LYS A 110 -2.43 -21.08 -4.87
N ILE A 111 -1.52 -20.14 -5.16
CA ILE A 111 -1.86 -18.76 -5.49
C ILE A 111 -2.07 -18.69 -7.01
N ASP A 112 -3.22 -18.17 -7.45
CA ASP A 112 -3.55 -17.96 -8.86
C ASP A 112 -2.72 -16.81 -9.47
N ILE A 113 -2.37 -16.96 -10.75
CA ILE A 113 -1.55 -16.05 -11.56
C ILE A 113 -2.07 -14.59 -11.52
N LEU A 114 -3.36 -14.38 -11.23
CA LEU A 114 -3.96 -13.05 -11.08
C LEU A 114 -3.43 -12.25 -9.87
N GLU A 115 -3.05 -12.89 -8.76
CA GLU A 115 -2.46 -12.16 -7.61
C GLU A 115 -1.04 -11.68 -7.90
N LEU A 116 -0.33 -12.35 -8.82
CA LEU A 116 0.99 -11.94 -9.28
C LEU A 116 0.91 -10.66 -10.12
N VAL A 117 -0.14 -10.51 -10.94
CA VAL A 117 -0.38 -9.27 -11.69
C VAL A 117 -0.77 -8.13 -10.76
N GLU A 118 -1.48 -8.40 -9.66
CA GLU A 118 -1.76 -7.41 -8.60
C GLU A 118 -0.48 -6.99 -7.86
N LEU A 119 0.40 -7.94 -7.53
CA LEU A 119 1.73 -7.67 -6.97
C LEU A 119 2.62 -6.88 -7.92
N PHE A 120 2.62 -7.23 -9.21
CA PHE A 120 3.30 -6.46 -10.26
C PHE A 120 2.67 -5.08 -10.43
N ARG A 121 1.34 -4.91 -10.39
CA ARG A 121 0.69 -3.58 -10.39
C ARG A 121 1.03 -2.76 -9.16
N PHE A 122 1.20 -3.39 -8.00
CA PHE A 122 1.64 -2.71 -6.77
C PHE A 122 3.12 -2.32 -6.80
N VAL A 123 3.92 -3.00 -7.62
CA VAL A 123 5.37 -2.83 -7.75
C VAL A 123 5.75 -1.90 -8.91
N LEU A 124 5.01 -1.93 -10.03
CA LEU A 124 5.29 -1.21 -11.28
C LEU A 124 4.55 0.13 -11.44
N ILE A 125 3.45 0.38 -10.71
CA ILE A 125 2.73 1.67 -10.81
C ILE A 125 3.04 2.52 -9.59
N LYS A 126 4.22 3.17 -9.60
CA LYS A 126 4.44 4.53 -9.11
C LYS A 126 5.80 5.08 -9.52
#